data_AF-A0A3C0CX61-F1
#
_entry.id   AF-A0A3C0CX61-F1
#
_cell.length_a   1.000
_cell.length_b   1.000
_cell.length_c   1.000
_cell.angle_alpha   90.00
_cell.angle_beta   90.00
_cell.angle_gamma   90.00
#
_symmetry.space_group_name_H-M   'P 1'
#
loop_
_entity.id
_entity.type
_entity.pdbx_description
1 polymer ?
#
loop_
_entity_poly.entity_id
_entity_poly.type
_entity_poly.pdbx_seq_one_letter_code
_entity_poly.pdbx_strand_id
1 'polypeptide(L)'
;MGKAKYILGPTRPRFLFLNPVCVAVGVSTAALVTGRLNIFHVFLALAGAVAAHISVNVFNEYTDYKSGLDERTTRTPFSGGTGTLPAHPEVANAALIAGLVAFALTGLIGIYFAFLRGFAIVPLGLLGLVVIAAYTPFITRHPAICLIAPGLGFGVLMVMGTHFVLTGGYSFPSFVASLVPFFLVSNLLLINQFPDVEADKTVGRRTPPIIWGLHYAAVIYTTFLILAYVTIIAAAAAGILPALSL
;
A
#
# COMPACT_ATOMS: atom_id res chain seq x y z
N MET A 1 -10.56 -8.92 -28.15
CA MET A 1 -9.97 -8.67 -26.80
C MET A 1 -10.93 -7.78 -26.03
N GLY A 2 -11.78 -8.38 -25.20
CA GLY A 2 -13.01 -7.78 -24.70
C GLY A 2 -12.85 -6.80 -23.54
N LYS A 3 -13.99 -6.18 -23.16
CA LYS A 3 -14.17 -5.19 -22.07
C LYS A 3 -13.40 -5.52 -20.76
N ALA A 4 -13.12 -6.79 -20.49
CA ALA A 4 -12.34 -7.27 -19.36
C ALA A 4 -10.97 -6.57 -19.19
N LYS A 5 -10.25 -6.27 -20.29
CA LYS A 5 -8.96 -5.56 -20.21
C LYS A 5 -9.11 -4.18 -19.57
N TYR A 6 -10.20 -3.47 -19.88
CA TYR A 6 -10.47 -2.14 -19.36
C TYR A 6 -11.01 -2.17 -17.93
N ILE A 7 -11.77 -3.21 -17.56
CA ILE A 7 -12.18 -3.43 -16.16
C ILE A 7 -10.96 -3.61 -15.25
N LEU A 8 -9.91 -4.27 -15.75
CA LEU A 8 -8.67 -4.49 -14.99
C LEU A 8 -7.69 -3.32 -15.05
N GLY A 9 -7.89 -2.32 -15.91
CA GLY A 9 -7.00 -1.15 -16.02
C GLY A 9 -6.78 -0.46 -14.67
N PRO A 10 -7.85 -0.06 -13.94
CA PRO A 10 -7.75 0.60 -12.64
C PRO A 10 -7.03 -0.18 -11.52
N THR A 11 -6.75 -1.48 -11.72
CA THR A 11 -5.95 -2.26 -10.76
C THR A 11 -4.47 -1.86 -10.73
N ARG A 12 -4.01 -1.15 -11.77
CA ARG A 12 -2.63 -0.72 -12.01
C ARG A 12 -1.62 -1.88 -11.88
N PRO A 13 -1.64 -2.87 -12.80
CA PRO A 13 -0.87 -4.12 -12.68
C PRO A 13 0.62 -3.95 -12.40
N ARG A 14 1.24 -2.88 -12.91
CA ARG A 14 2.67 -2.57 -12.68
C ARG A 14 3.01 -2.34 -11.20
N PHE A 15 2.08 -1.82 -10.41
CA PHE A 15 2.30 -1.58 -8.98
C PHE A 15 2.04 -2.83 -8.13
N LEU A 16 1.36 -3.85 -8.67
CA LEU A 16 1.04 -5.06 -7.91
C LEU A 16 2.28 -5.90 -7.57
N PHE A 17 3.42 -5.69 -8.24
CA PHE A 17 4.72 -6.27 -7.90
C PHE A 17 5.24 -5.84 -6.53
N LEU A 18 4.72 -4.75 -5.97
CA LEU A 18 5.04 -4.33 -4.60
C LEU A 18 4.53 -5.35 -3.56
N ASN A 19 3.40 -6.03 -3.83
CA ASN A 19 2.81 -6.96 -2.85
C ASN A 19 3.71 -8.18 -2.58
N PRO A 20 4.21 -8.92 -3.60
CA PRO A 20 5.19 -9.99 -3.36
C PRO A 20 6.41 -9.55 -2.55
N VAL A 21 6.92 -8.33 -2.78
CA VAL A 21 8.09 -7.81 -2.07
C VAL A 21 7.78 -7.60 -0.58
N CYS A 22 6.71 -6.87 -0.25
CA CYS A 22 6.30 -6.64 1.14
C CYS A 22 5.94 -7.96 1.86
N VAL A 23 5.21 -8.85 1.18
CA VAL A 23 4.88 -10.17 1.73
C VAL A 23 6.15 -11.00 1.96
N ALA A 24 7.14 -10.95 1.06
CA ALA A 24 8.40 -11.66 1.24
C ALA A 24 9.18 -11.20 2.48
N VAL A 25 9.10 -9.92 2.88
CA VAL A 25 9.68 -9.43 4.14
C VAL A 25 8.96 -10.07 5.34
N GLY A 26 7.63 -10.11 5.33
CA GLY A 26 6.84 -10.76 6.38
C GLY A 26 7.09 -12.27 6.47
N VAL A 27 7.17 -12.94 5.32
CA VAL A 27 7.54 -14.36 5.18
C VAL A 27 8.93 -14.62 5.76
N SER A 28 9.92 -13.79 5.41
CA SER A 28 11.30 -13.93 5.90
C SER A 28 11.37 -13.82 7.43
N THR A 29 10.71 -12.82 8.01
CA THR A 29 10.69 -12.65 9.47
C THR A 29 9.91 -13.77 10.18
N ALA A 30 8.86 -14.30 9.55
CA ALA A 30 8.16 -15.47 10.07
C ALA A 30 9.03 -16.75 10.02
N ALA A 31 9.82 -16.92 8.96
CA ALA A 31 10.73 -18.04 8.81
C ALA A 31 11.84 -18.02 9.88
N LEU A 32 12.33 -16.84 10.27
CA LEU A 32 13.31 -16.70 11.36
C LEU A 32 12.79 -17.23 12.71
N VAL A 33 11.48 -17.14 12.96
CA VAL A 33 10.87 -17.57 14.22
C VAL A 33 10.44 -19.04 14.18
N THR A 34 9.83 -19.46 13.06
CA THR A 34 9.13 -20.75 12.98
C THR A 34 9.97 -21.85 12.32
N GLY A 35 10.98 -21.51 11.52
CA GLY A 35 11.80 -22.44 10.74
C GLY A 35 11.04 -23.22 9.64
N ARG A 36 9.70 -23.24 9.66
CA ARG A 36 8.83 -23.90 8.68
C ARG A 36 7.58 -23.07 8.44
N LEU A 37 7.24 -22.88 7.17
CA LEU A 37 6.09 -22.10 6.75
C LEU A 37 5.05 -22.98 6.07
N ASN A 38 3.78 -22.74 6.41
CA ASN A 38 2.67 -23.31 5.66
C ASN A 38 2.50 -22.53 4.35
N ILE A 39 2.83 -23.17 3.23
CA ILE A 39 2.80 -22.57 1.90
C ILE A 39 1.40 -22.08 1.51
N PHE A 40 0.34 -22.80 1.90
CA PHE A 40 -1.03 -22.36 1.68
C PHE A 40 -1.32 -21.02 2.38
N HIS A 41 -0.86 -20.83 3.62
CA HIS A 41 -1.02 -19.56 4.33
C HIS A 41 -0.21 -18.42 3.69
N VAL A 42 0.98 -18.71 3.14
CA VAL A 42 1.77 -17.72 2.39
C VAL A 42 1.01 -17.26 1.15
N PHE A 43 0.45 -18.19 0.37
CA PHE A 43 -0.37 -17.84 -0.79
C PHE A 43 -1.62 -17.06 -0.41
N LEU A 44 -2.28 -17.42 0.69
CA LEU A 44 -3.48 -16.71 1.14
C LEU A 44 -3.15 -15.29 1.64
N ALA A 45 -2.02 -15.11 2.33
CA ALA A 45 -1.52 -13.79 2.71
C ALA A 45 -1.20 -12.93 1.48
N LEU A 46 -0.53 -13.51 0.47
CA LEU A 46 -0.25 -12.82 -0.79
C LEU A 46 -1.53 -12.46 -1.54
N ALA A 47 -2.51 -13.36 -1.61
CA ALA A 47 -3.81 -13.09 -2.23
C ALA A 47 -4.54 -11.94 -1.51
N GLY A 48 -4.51 -11.91 -0.18
CA GLY A 48 -5.08 -10.82 0.62
C GLY A 48 -4.40 -9.48 0.37
N ALA A 49 -3.06 -9.47 0.28
CA ALA A 49 -2.26 -8.28 -0.02
C ALA A 49 -2.55 -7.74 -1.44
N VAL A 50 -2.60 -8.62 -2.45
CA VAL A 50 -2.95 -8.25 -3.82
C VAL A 50 -4.37 -7.73 -3.90
N ALA A 51 -5.34 -8.38 -3.24
CA ALA A 51 -6.72 -7.92 -3.20
C ALA A 51 -6.86 -6.54 -2.53
N ALA A 52 -6.12 -6.30 -1.44
CA ALA A 52 -6.11 -5.01 -0.75
C ALA A 52 -5.58 -3.89 -1.67
N HIS A 53 -4.47 -4.16 -2.38
CA HIS A 53 -3.87 -3.22 -3.31
C HIS A 53 -4.77 -2.96 -4.53
N ILE A 54 -5.40 -4.00 -5.08
CA ILE A 54 -6.40 -3.85 -6.15
C ILE A 54 -7.52 -2.93 -5.69
N SER A 55 -8.06 -3.17 -4.49
CA SER A 55 -9.17 -2.38 -3.94
C SER A 55 -8.83 -0.90 -3.83
N VAL A 56 -7.71 -0.55 -3.18
CA VAL A 56 -7.33 0.87 -3.00
C VAL A 56 -7.03 1.56 -4.33
N ASN A 57 -6.42 0.86 -5.30
CA ASN A 57 -6.15 1.42 -6.62
C ASN A 57 -7.45 1.71 -7.39
N VAL A 58 -8.39 0.76 -7.38
CA VAL A 58 -9.69 0.93 -8.03
C VAL A 58 -10.50 2.04 -7.39
N PHE A 59 -10.57 2.10 -6.06
CA PHE A 59 -11.30 3.15 -5.36
C PHE A 59 -10.71 4.53 -5.64
N ASN A 60 -9.38 4.62 -5.66
CA ASN A 60 -8.69 5.86 -5.98
C ASN A 60 -9.01 6.32 -7.41
N GLU A 61 -8.83 5.45 -8.39
CA GLU A 61 -9.06 5.79 -9.79
C GLU A 61 -10.53 6.08 -10.11
N TYR A 62 -11.47 5.35 -9.49
CA TYR A 62 -12.89 5.66 -9.63
C TYR A 62 -13.24 7.04 -9.04
N THR A 63 -12.67 7.38 -7.89
CA THR A 63 -12.91 8.67 -7.25
C THR A 63 -12.29 9.82 -8.05
N ASP A 64 -11.06 9.63 -8.55
CA ASP A 64 -10.36 10.62 -9.37
C ASP A 64 -11.12 10.87 -10.69
N TYR A 65 -11.58 9.81 -11.34
CA TYR A 65 -12.49 9.89 -12.50
C TYR A 65 -13.77 10.69 -12.18
N LYS A 66 -14.46 10.37 -11.07
CA LYS A 66 -15.70 11.08 -10.68
C LYS A 66 -15.48 12.54 -10.30
N SER A 67 -14.30 12.89 -9.81
CA SER A 67 -13.94 14.27 -9.47
C SER A 67 -13.54 15.13 -10.66
N GLY A 68 -13.31 14.52 -11.84
CA GLY A 68 -12.75 15.18 -13.01
C GLY A 68 -11.24 15.48 -12.91
N LEU A 69 -10.54 14.94 -11.90
CA LEU A 69 -9.10 15.12 -11.73
C LEU A 69 -8.33 14.59 -12.94
N ASP A 70 -8.73 13.41 -13.44
CA ASP A 70 -8.04 12.75 -14.56
C ASP A 70 -7.99 13.58 -15.85
N GLU A 71 -8.97 14.47 -16.07
CA GLU A 71 -9.02 15.38 -17.23
C GLU A 71 -8.08 16.58 -17.09
N ARG A 72 -7.67 16.89 -15.85
CA ARG A 72 -6.85 18.07 -15.50
C ARG A 72 -5.39 17.72 -15.26
N THR A 73 -5.06 16.44 -15.14
CA THR A 73 -3.71 15.96 -14.84
C THR A 73 -2.92 15.70 -16.12
N THR A 74 -1.79 16.37 -16.29
CA THR A 74 -0.83 16.04 -17.34
C THR A 74 -0.09 14.76 -16.97
N ARG A 75 -0.29 13.70 -17.74
CA ARG A 75 0.37 12.40 -17.49
C ARG A 75 1.88 12.50 -17.59
N THR A 76 2.54 11.84 -16.65
CA THR A 76 3.99 11.62 -16.66
C THR A 76 4.27 10.13 -16.52
N PRO A 77 5.52 9.65 -16.69
CA PRO A 77 5.86 8.26 -16.39
C PRO A 77 5.57 7.85 -14.94
N PHE A 78 5.39 8.83 -14.05
CA PHE A 78 5.23 8.64 -12.61
C PHE A 78 3.82 9.00 -12.10
N SER A 79 3.00 9.71 -12.88
CA SER A 79 1.64 10.09 -12.45
C SER A 79 0.61 10.32 -13.58
N GLY A 80 -0.66 10.53 -13.19
CA GLY A 80 -1.81 10.76 -14.09
C GLY A 80 -2.71 9.54 -14.32
N GLY A 81 -2.67 8.55 -13.41
CA GLY A 81 -3.54 7.37 -13.43
C GLY A 81 -3.38 6.48 -14.66
N THR A 82 -4.24 5.45 -14.83
CA THR A 82 -4.21 4.64 -16.07
C THR A 82 -4.97 5.31 -17.20
N GLY A 83 -5.97 6.14 -16.88
CA GLY A 83 -6.80 6.86 -17.87
C GLY A 83 -7.78 5.93 -18.55
N THR A 84 -7.93 4.72 -18.00
CA THR A 84 -8.86 3.74 -18.50
C THR A 84 -10.29 4.21 -18.31
N LEU A 85 -10.64 4.82 -17.17
CA LEU A 85 -12.01 5.25 -16.89
C LEU A 85 -12.45 6.48 -17.71
N PRO A 86 -11.62 7.53 -17.90
CA PRO A 86 -11.92 8.58 -18.87
C PRO A 86 -12.10 8.06 -20.31
N ALA A 87 -11.25 7.12 -20.75
CA ALA A 87 -11.30 6.56 -22.11
C ALA A 87 -12.45 5.57 -22.32
N HIS A 88 -12.85 4.86 -21.26
CA HIS A 88 -13.88 3.82 -21.27
C HIS A 88 -14.84 4.01 -20.08
N PRO A 89 -15.63 5.10 -20.07
CA PRO A 89 -16.54 5.41 -18.96
C PRO A 89 -17.58 4.30 -18.72
N GLU A 90 -17.92 3.53 -19.75
CA GLU A 90 -18.85 2.40 -19.68
C GLU A 90 -18.38 1.27 -18.75
N VAL A 91 -17.09 1.19 -18.43
CA VAL A 91 -16.55 0.15 -17.52
C VAL A 91 -16.40 0.62 -16.07
N ALA A 92 -16.65 1.90 -15.76
CA ALA A 92 -16.40 2.46 -14.43
C ALA A 92 -17.12 1.73 -13.30
N ASN A 93 -18.41 1.39 -13.48
CA ASN A 93 -19.18 0.66 -12.48
C ASN A 93 -18.68 -0.79 -12.32
N ALA A 94 -18.31 -1.45 -13.42
CA ALA A 94 -17.77 -2.80 -13.37
C ALA A 94 -16.40 -2.84 -12.66
N ALA A 95 -15.55 -1.84 -12.92
CA ALA A 95 -14.29 -1.67 -12.21
C ALA A 95 -14.53 -1.47 -10.71
N LEU A 96 -15.44 -0.57 -10.32
CA LEU A 96 -15.79 -0.34 -8.91
C LEU A 96 -16.26 -1.63 -8.21
N ILE A 97 -17.12 -2.42 -8.86
CA ILE A 97 -17.57 -3.72 -8.34
C ILE A 97 -16.37 -4.65 -8.14
N ALA A 98 -15.43 -4.72 -9.08
CA ALA A 98 -14.22 -5.53 -8.92
C ALA A 98 -13.37 -5.07 -7.70
N GLY A 99 -13.26 -3.75 -7.48
CA GLY A 99 -12.59 -3.19 -6.30
C GLY A 99 -13.30 -3.53 -4.99
N LEU A 100 -14.64 -3.52 -4.96
CA LEU A 100 -15.45 -3.92 -3.80
C LEU A 100 -15.33 -5.43 -3.51
N VAL A 101 -15.31 -6.27 -4.54
CA VAL A 101 -15.07 -7.71 -4.40
C VAL A 101 -13.68 -7.97 -3.83
N ALA A 102 -12.66 -7.26 -4.31
CA ALA A 102 -11.30 -7.35 -3.77
C ALA A 102 -11.23 -6.88 -2.30
N PHE A 103 -11.92 -5.78 -1.96
CA PHE A 103 -12.04 -5.30 -0.57
C PHE A 103 -12.66 -6.36 0.35
N ALA A 104 -13.78 -6.95 -0.07
CA ALA A 104 -14.45 -8.00 0.67
C ALA A 104 -13.56 -9.24 0.82
N LEU A 105 -12.84 -9.63 -0.24
CA LEU A 105 -11.90 -10.75 -0.20
C LEU A 105 -10.77 -10.53 0.81
N THR A 106 -10.20 -9.32 0.89
CA THR A 106 -9.22 -8.96 1.93
C THR A 106 -9.80 -9.15 3.32
N GLY A 107 -11.04 -8.69 3.56
CA GLY A 107 -11.73 -8.88 4.84
C GLY A 107 -11.97 -10.35 5.17
N LEU A 108 -12.44 -11.15 4.21
CA LEU A 108 -12.69 -12.59 4.38
C LEU A 108 -11.40 -13.36 4.72
N ILE A 109 -10.29 -13.04 4.07
CA ILE A 109 -8.97 -13.61 4.37
C ILE A 109 -8.53 -13.22 5.80
N GLY A 110 -8.75 -11.95 6.18
CA GLY A 110 -8.48 -11.50 7.55
C GLY A 110 -9.32 -12.25 8.60
N ILE A 111 -10.61 -12.47 8.33
CA ILE A 111 -11.52 -13.24 9.19
C ILE A 111 -11.05 -14.69 9.31
N TYR A 112 -10.69 -15.33 8.20
CA TYR A 112 -10.13 -16.69 8.22
C TYR A 112 -8.93 -16.78 9.17
N PHE A 113 -7.99 -15.84 9.07
CA PHE A 113 -6.83 -15.84 9.95
C PHE A 113 -7.14 -15.43 11.39
N ALA A 114 -8.16 -14.61 11.64
CA ALA A 114 -8.60 -14.31 13.01
C ALA A 114 -9.12 -15.57 13.72
N PHE A 115 -9.86 -16.44 13.03
CA PHE A 115 -10.27 -17.73 13.60
C PHE A 115 -9.12 -18.73 13.73
N LEU A 116 -8.17 -18.70 12.79
CA LEU A 116 -7.05 -19.65 12.80
C LEU A 116 -5.94 -19.29 13.80
N ARG A 117 -5.64 -17.99 13.96
CA ARG A 117 -4.50 -17.47 14.73
C ARG A 117 -4.90 -16.63 15.94
N GLY A 118 -6.19 -16.38 16.11
CA GLY A 118 -6.73 -15.56 17.19
C GLY A 118 -7.00 -14.11 16.77
N PHE A 119 -7.84 -13.44 17.58
CA PHE A 119 -8.36 -12.10 17.29
C PHE A 119 -7.33 -10.97 17.41
N ALA A 120 -6.10 -11.24 17.83
CA ALA A 120 -5.06 -10.22 17.89
C ALA A 120 -4.70 -9.62 16.52
N ILE A 121 -5.01 -10.29 15.40
CA ILE A 121 -4.87 -9.72 14.04
C ILE A 121 -5.92 -8.64 13.71
N VAL A 122 -7.05 -8.63 14.42
CA VAL A 122 -8.21 -7.78 14.08
C VAL A 122 -7.89 -6.28 14.07
N PRO A 123 -7.16 -5.71 15.05
CA PRO A 123 -6.81 -4.30 15.01
C PRO A 123 -6.03 -3.92 13.75
N LEU A 124 -5.09 -4.77 13.32
CA LEU A 124 -4.29 -4.56 12.12
C LEU A 124 -5.17 -4.67 10.85
N GLY A 125 -6.02 -5.68 10.79
CA GLY A 125 -6.96 -5.88 9.68
C GLY A 125 -7.96 -4.73 9.54
N LEU A 126 -8.58 -4.30 10.64
CA LEU A 126 -9.51 -3.18 10.66
C LEU A 126 -8.84 -1.87 10.25
N LEU A 127 -7.64 -1.60 10.77
CA LEU A 127 -6.88 -0.41 10.37
C LEU A 127 -6.53 -0.45 8.87
N GLY A 128 -6.17 -1.61 8.33
CA GLY A 128 -5.95 -1.79 6.90
C GLY A 128 -7.18 -1.50 6.05
N LEU A 129 -8.34 -2.03 6.44
CA LEU A 129 -9.62 -1.76 5.76
C LEU A 129 -10.01 -0.28 5.82
N VAL A 130 -9.79 0.37 6.98
CA VAL A 130 -10.00 1.82 7.12
C VAL A 130 -9.05 2.60 6.22
N VAL A 131 -7.77 2.26 6.17
CA VAL A 131 -6.80 2.92 5.28
C VAL A 131 -7.25 2.82 3.83
N ILE A 132 -7.70 1.64 3.36
CA ILE A 132 -8.18 1.46 1.98
C ILE A 132 -9.42 2.33 1.71
N ALA A 133 -10.44 2.25 2.57
CA ALA A 133 -11.72 2.95 2.35
C ALA A 133 -11.58 4.47 2.50
N ALA A 134 -10.72 4.93 3.41
CA ALA A 134 -10.52 6.35 3.69
C ALA A 134 -9.44 7.01 2.82
N TYR A 135 -8.67 6.23 2.05
CA TYR A 135 -7.48 6.72 1.34
C TYR A 135 -7.75 7.98 0.51
N THR A 136 -8.56 7.84 -0.55
CA THR A 136 -8.87 8.96 -1.44
C THR A 136 -9.82 9.98 -0.82
N PRO A 137 -10.93 9.61 -0.14
CA PRO A 137 -11.88 10.61 0.36
C PRO A 137 -11.40 11.41 1.57
N PHE A 138 -10.48 10.89 2.39
CA PHE A 138 -10.06 11.58 3.62
C PHE A 138 -8.55 11.74 3.73
N ILE A 139 -7.79 10.66 3.56
CA ILE A 139 -6.35 10.65 3.83
C ILE A 139 -5.60 11.60 2.89
N THR A 140 -5.93 11.65 1.60
CA THR A 140 -5.30 12.58 0.62
C THR A 140 -5.53 14.07 0.94
N ARG A 141 -6.46 14.39 1.86
CA ARG A 141 -6.80 15.75 2.31
C ARG A 141 -6.09 16.13 3.62
N HIS A 142 -5.21 15.28 4.13
CA HIS A 142 -4.40 15.54 5.31
C HIS A 142 -2.91 15.26 5.01
N PRO A 143 -2.03 16.28 4.95
CA PRO A 143 -0.67 16.12 4.41
C PRO A 143 0.16 15.07 5.17
N ALA A 144 0.14 15.12 6.49
CA ALA A 144 0.89 14.17 7.32
C ALA A 144 0.36 12.73 7.19
N ILE A 145 -0.96 12.55 7.20
CA ILE A 145 -1.58 11.23 7.08
C ILE A 145 -1.37 10.67 5.66
N CYS A 146 -1.49 11.52 4.64
CA CYS A 146 -1.21 11.17 3.24
C CYS A 146 0.24 10.72 3.03
N LEU A 147 1.19 11.36 3.71
CA LEU A 147 2.60 10.96 3.67
C LEU A 147 2.81 9.55 4.23
N ILE A 148 2.24 9.24 5.40
CA ILE A 148 2.55 8.00 6.11
C ILE A 148 1.64 6.82 5.73
N ALA A 149 0.42 7.08 5.24
CA ALA A 149 -0.56 6.02 4.98
C ALA A 149 -0.09 4.93 3.98
N PRO A 150 0.62 5.25 2.88
CA PRO A 150 1.15 4.23 1.98
C PRO A 150 2.18 3.34 2.68
N GLY A 151 3.12 3.94 3.42
CA GLY A 151 4.08 3.20 4.22
C GLY A 151 3.45 2.38 5.32
N LEU A 152 2.41 2.90 5.99
CA LEU A 152 1.65 2.19 7.00
C LEU A 152 0.98 0.96 6.38
N GLY A 153 0.29 1.11 5.26
CA GLY A 153 -0.40 0.03 4.56
C GLY A 153 0.53 -1.08 4.09
N PHE A 154 1.55 -0.74 3.29
CA PHE A 154 2.45 -1.70 2.66
C PHE A 154 3.63 -2.13 3.54
N GLY A 155 4.16 -1.22 4.36
CA GLY A 155 5.22 -1.52 5.28
C GLY A 155 4.65 -2.21 6.50
N VAL A 156 4.15 -1.41 7.45
CA VAL A 156 3.81 -1.93 8.78
C VAL A 156 2.69 -2.96 8.72
N LEU A 157 1.52 -2.62 8.17
CA LEU A 157 0.35 -3.50 8.21
C LEU A 157 0.57 -4.77 7.37
N MET A 158 0.99 -4.65 6.10
CA MET A 158 1.17 -5.83 5.26
C MET A 158 2.30 -6.76 5.75
N VAL A 159 3.45 -6.22 6.18
CA VAL A 159 4.58 -7.04 6.68
C VAL A 159 4.21 -7.69 8.02
N MET A 160 3.73 -6.91 8.99
CA MET A 160 3.36 -7.44 10.32
C MET A 160 2.15 -8.37 10.25
N GLY A 161 1.19 -8.08 9.38
CA GLY A 161 0.04 -8.95 9.12
C GLY A 161 0.50 -10.28 8.54
N THR A 162 1.37 -10.25 7.53
CA THR A 162 1.96 -11.47 6.95
C THR A 162 2.73 -12.28 8.00
N HIS A 163 3.55 -11.61 8.83
CA HIS A 163 4.24 -12.29 9.92
C HIS A 163 3.24 -12.96 10.87
N PHE A 164 2.25 -12.22 11.35
CA PHE A 164 1.27 -12.71 12.32
C PHE A 164 0.46 -13.89 11.78
N VAL A 165 -0.02 -13.85 10.54
CA VAL A 165 -0.83 -14.95 10.00
C VAL A 165 -0.02 -16.24 9.85
N LEU A 166 1.30 -16.12 9.65
CA LEU A 166 2.21 -17.26 9.55
C LEU A 166 2.64 -17.80 10.91
N THR A 167 2.90 -16.94 11.91
CA THR A 167 3.47 -17.33 13.21
C THR A 167 2.44 -17.42 14.35
N GLY A 168 1.33 -16.70 14.26
CA GLY A 168 0.34 -16.55 15.33
C GLY A 168 0.69 -15.49 16.38
N GLY A 169 1.76 -14.70 16.18
CA GLY A 169 2.20 -13.69 17.14
C GLY A 169 2.86 -12.48 16.48
N TYR A 170 3.08 -11.44 17.27
CA TYR A 170 3.84 -10.27 16.84
C TYR A 170 5.33 -10.43 17.17
N SER A 171 6.18 -9.80 16.36
CA SER A 171 7.63 -9.87 16.50
C SER A 171 8.25 -8.49 16.34
N PHE A 172 9.12 -8.12 17.28
CA PHE A 172 9.85 -6.86 17.22
C PHE A 172 10.79 -6.79 15.99
N PRO A 173 11.59 -7.83 15.67
CA PRO A 173 12.30 -7.91 14.39
C PRO A 173 11.41 -7.68 13.16
N SER A 174 10.18 -8.23 13.15
CA SER A 174 9.25 -8.00 12.05
C SER A 174 8.81 -6.54 11.95
N PHE A 175 8.60 -5.88 13.09
CA PHE A 175 8.24 -4.46 13.12
C PHE A 175 9.38 -3.60 12.57
N VAL A 176 10.62 -3.85 13.01
CA VAL A 176 11.81 -3.14 12.52
C VAL A 176 12.00 -3.38 11.01
N ALA A 177 11.88 -4.62 10.54
CA ALA A 177 11.95 -4.94 9.12
C ALA A 177 10.87 -4.22 8.29
N SER A 178 9.68 -4.00 8.85
CA SER A 178 8.57 -3.31 8.19
C SER A 178 8.81 -1.80 7.98
N LEU A 179 9.74 -1.19 8.74
CA LEU A 179 10.05 0.23 8.60
C LEU A 179 10.76 0.54 7.26
N VAL A 180 11.51 -0.42 6.71
CA VAL A 180 12.16 -0.27 5.39
C VAL A 180 11.13 -0.04 4.28
N PRO A 181 10.16 -0.96 4.02
CA PRO A 181 9.09 -0.69 3.06
C PRO A 181 8.18 0.47 3.49
N PHE A 182 8.02 0.75 4.78
CA PHE A 182 7.28 1.94 5.23
C PHE A 182 7.86 3.23 4.63
N PHE A 183 9.16 3.47 4.79
CA PHE A 183 9.81 4.68 4.27
C PHE A 183 9.83 4.70 2.74
N LEU A 184 10.20 3.57 2.12
CA LEU A 184 10.34 3.50 0.66
C LEU A 184 8.99 3.66 -0.07
N VAL A 185 7.92 3.05 0.43
CA VAL A 185 6.59 3.18 -0.20
C VAL A 185 5.97 4.55 0.06
N SER A 186 6.20 5.14 1.23
CA SER A 186 5.82 6.55 1.47
C SER A 186 6.51 7.48 0.47
N ASN A 187 7.81 7.25 0.19
CA ASN A 187 8.55 7.97 -0.83
C ASN A 187 8.05 7.74 -2.25
N LEU A 188 7.68 6.49 -2.58
CA LEU A 188 7.09 6.14 -3.88
C LEU A 188 5.81 6.95 -4.15
N LEU A 189 4.97 7.18 -3.14
CA LEU A 189 3.78 8.01 -3.30
C LEU A 189 4.10 9.50 -3.26
N LEU A 190 5.04 9.92 -2.41
CA LEU A 190 5.45 11.32 -2.31
C LEU A 190 6.03 11.84 -3.63
N ILE A 191 6.89 11.06 -4.31
CA ILE A 191 7.48 11.49 -5.59
C ILE A 191 6.42 11.67 -6.69
N ASN A 192 5.36 10.86 -6.69
CA ASN A 192 4.26 10.99 -7.66
C ASN A 192 3.43 12.27 -7.44
N GLN A 193 3.47 12.85 -6.23
CA GLN A 193 2.72 14.07 -5.89
C GLN A 193 3.44 15.36 -6.33
N PHE A 194 4.74 15.30 -6.66
CA PHE A 194 5.49 16.46 -7.16
C PHE A 194 4.95 16.99 -8.50
N PRO A 195 4.78 16.16 -9.56
CA PRO A 195 4.24 16.65 -10.84
C PRO A 195 2.77 17.05 -10.74
N ASP A 196 2.03 16.54 -9.75
CA ASP A 196 0.57 16.68 -9.68
C ASP A 196 0.08 17.89 -8.86
N VAL A 197 0.99 18.69 -8.30
CA VAL A 197 0.65 19.78 -7.35
C VAL A 197 -0.49 20.67 -7.87
N GLU A 198 -0.41 21.13 -9.11
CA GLU A 198 -1.40 22.04 -9.66
C GLU A 198 -2.74 21.34 -9.94
N ALA A 199 -2.71 20.10 -10.46
CA ALA A 199 -3.93 19.32 -10.74
C ALA A 199 -4.66 18.92 -9.44
N ASP A 200 -3.92 18.41 -8.45
CA ASP A 200 -4.44 17.95 -7.16
C ASP A 200 -5.10 19.09 -6.36
N LYS A 201 -4.56 20.32 -6.45
CA LYS A 201 -5.18 21.51 -5.85
C LYS A 201 -6.60 21.75 -6.37
N THR A 202 -6.88 21.47 -7.65
CA THR A 202 -8.19 21.76 -8.26
C THR A 202 -9.34 20.91 -7.72
N VAL A 203 -9.03 19.81 -7.03
CA VAL A 203 -10.01 18.89 -6.41
C VAL A 203 -9.93 18.87 -4.88
N GLY A 204 -9.20 19.84 -4.29
CA GLY A 204 -9.12 20.03 -2.86
C GLY A 204 -8.24 19.03 -2.11
N ARG A 205 -7.29 18.36 -2.79
CA ARG A 205 -6.25 17.56 -2.11
C ARG A 205 -5.28 18.47 -1.36
N ARG A 206 -4.69 17.94 -0.29
CA ARG A 206 -3.79 18.68 0.61
C ARG A 206 -2.54 17.85 0.91
N THR A 207 -1.86 17.42 -0.14
CA THR A 207 -0.64 16.59 -0.05
C THR A 207 0.55 17.39 0.50
N PRO A 208 1.63 16.73 0.98
CA PRO A 208 2.84 17.41 1.44
C PRO A 208 3.41 18.44 0.45
N PRO A 209 3.54 18.16 -0.86
CA PRO A 209 4.02 19.15 -1.83
C PRO A 209 3.12 20.40 -1.94
N ILE A 210 1.82 20.27 -1.68
CA ILE A 210 0.85 21.39 -1.69
C ILE A 210 0.96 22.23 -0.42
N ILE A 211 0.96 21.59 0.76
CA ILE A 211 0.83 22.29 2.05
C ILE A 211 2.17 22.71 2.63
N TRP A 212 3.18 21.86 2.55
CA TRP A 212 4.52 22.13 3.08
C TRP A 212 5.46 22.64 2.00
N GLY A 213 5.09 22.52 0.73
CA GLY A 213 5.88 23.00 -0.40
C GLY A 213 6.92 21.99 -0.88
N LEU A 214 7.40 22.20 -2.11
CA LEU A 214 8.30 21.29 -2.82
C LEU A 214 9.62 21.06 -2.08
N HIS A 215 10.19 22.11 -1.48
CA HIS A 215 11.46 22.01 -0.77
C HIS A 215 11.37 21.07 0.45
N TYR A 216 10.39 21.29 1.32
CA TYR A 216 10.20 20.45 2.50
C TYR A 216 9.78 19.02 2.12
N ALA A 217 8.97 18.85 1.07
CA ALA A 217 8.67 17.52 0.53
C ALA A 217 9.95 16.79 0.06
N ALA A 218 10.89 17.49 -0.59
CA ALA A 218 12.14 16.89 -1.05
C ALA A 218 13.09 16.54 0.13
N VAL A 219 13.11 17.37 1.17
CA VAL A 219 13.82 17.06 2.42
C VAL A 219 13.24 15.80 3.06
N ILE A 220 11.92 15.72 3.23
CA ILE A 220 11.24 14.52 3.78
C ILE A 220 11.57 13.29 2.95
N TYR A 221 11.51 13.39 1.63
CA TYR A 221 11.88 12.29 0.73
C TYR A 221 13.29 11.78 1.02
N THR A 222 14.26 12.70 1.12
CA THR A 222 15.66 12.37 1.41
C THR A 222 15.81 11.75 2.80
N THR A 223 15.13 12.30 3.80
CA THR A 223 15.12 11.77 5.17
C THR A 223 14.57 10.36 5.22
N PHE A 224 13.42 10.07 4.59
CA PHE A 224 12.85 8.72 4.55
C PHE A 224 13.77 7.73 3.84
N LEU A 225 14.44 8.16 2.76
CA LEU A 225 15.41 7.32 2.08
C LEU A 225 16.59 6.96 3.00
N ILE A 226 17.15 7.94 3.70
CA ILE A 226 18.23 7.71 4.68
C ILE A 226 17.74 6.79 5.80
N LEU A 227 16.53 7.02 6.33
CA LEU A 227 15.96 6.22 7.41
C LEU A 227 15.74 4.76 6.99
N ALA A 228 15.41 4.48 5.72
CA ALA A 228 15.33 3.11 5.22
C ALA A 228 16.69 2.38 5.34
N TYR A 229 17.79 3.03 4.91
CA TYR A 229 19.14 2.47 5.03
C TYR A 229 19.63 2.41 6.49
N VAL A 230 19.37 3.44 7.28
CA VAL A 230 19.75 3.45 8.71
C VAL A 230 19.03 2.34 9.45
N THR A 231 17.75 2.08 9.15
CA THR A 231 16.98 1.00 9.76
C THR A 231 17.66 -0.35 9.54
N ILE A 232 18.03 -0.68 8.29
CA ILE A 232 18.61 -1.99 7.99
C ILE A 232 20.01 -2.15 8.58
N ILE A 233 20.83 -1.10 8.51
CA ILE A 233 22.20 -1.10 9.07
C ILE A 233 22.17 -1.21 10.60
N ALA A 234 21.39 -0.38 11.27
CA ALA A 234 21.30 -0.38 12.72
C ALA A 234 20.69 -1.69 13.25
N ALA A 235 19.67 -2.23 12.58
CA ALA A 235 19.04 -3.47 12.98
C ALA A 235 19.99 -4.68 12.82
N ALA A 236 20.79 -4.72 11.75
CA ALA A 236 21.82 -5.74 11.56
C ALA A 236 22.94 -5.62 12.61
N ALA A 237 23.43 -4.39 12.86
CA ALA A 237 24.47 -4.14 13.86
C ALA A 237 24.02 -4.48 15.30
N ALA A 238 22.74 -4.27 15.61
CA ALA A 238 22.14 -4.62 16.90
C ALA A 238 21.76 -6.11 17.03
N GLY A 239 21.96 -6.93 15.99
CA GLY A 239 21.56 -8.34 15.97
C GLY A 239 20.04 -8.57 15.97
N ILE A 240 19.25 -7.53 15.67
CA ILE A 240 17.78 -7.62 15.53
C ILE A 240 17.43 -8.31 14.21
N LEU A 241 18.17 -7.98 13.14
CA LEU A 241 18.09 -8.63 11.84
C LEU A 241 19.40 -9.39 11.54
N PRO A 242 19.35 -10.49 10.75
CA PRO A 242 20.56 -11.22 10.36
C PRO A 242 21.50 -10.33 9.54
N ALA A 243 22.81 -10.54 9.62
CA ALA A 243 23.79 -9.81 8.81
C ALA A 243 23.54 -9.94 7.28
N LEU A 244 22.89 -11.02 6.85
CA LEU A 244 22.45 -11.23 5.46
C LEU A 244 21.44 -10.16 4.97
N SER A 245 20.87 -9.35 5.86
CA SER A 245 19.99 -8.25 5.46
C SER A 245 20.72 -7.05 4.86
N LEU A 246 22.04 -6.94 5.00
CA LEU A 246 22.86 -5.84 4.47
C LEU A 246 23.09 -5.93 2.96
#